data_AF-A0A542Y1V2-F1
#
_entry.id   AF-A0A542Y1V2-F1
#
_cell.length_a   1.000
_cell.length_b   1.000
_cell.length_c   1.000
_cell.angle_alpha   90.00
_cell.angle_beta   90.00
_cell.angle_gamma   90.00
#
_symmetry.space_group_name_H-M   'P 1'
#
loop_
_entity.id
_entity.type
_entity.pdbx_description
1 polymer ?
#
loop_
_entity_poly.entity_id
_entity_poly.type
_entity_poly.pdbx_seq_one_letter_code
_entity_poly.pdbx_strand_id
1 'polypeptide(L)'
;MRAPLTSLSQYQTSRRRAGGAAAALAITAGLLLSGCTSPSAAPETSDPGGVVVIPETAAAGQIEWALGLLNADTDVTVDQLEGRFTKEFLAQVSVEDLAAQLNEGVRPLKPFKTTAYTDVSDVLGAARITAANSESFSLEVRVEPDGTISEMLIRPAAN
;
A
#
# COMPACT_ATOMS: atom_id res chain seq x y z
N MET A 1 18.33 -26.60 41.92
CA MET A 1 18.53 -25.33 42.66
C MET A 1 17.50 -24.34 42.17
N ARG A 2 16.43 -24.09 42.94
CA ARG A 2 15.44 -23.02 42.73
C ARG A 2 15.63 -22.03 43.86
N ALA A 3 15.76 -20.74 43.54
CA ALA A 3 15.59 -19.64 44.47
C ALA A 3 14.77 -18.56 43.76
N PRO A 4 13.65 -18.11 44.35
CA PRO A 4 12.84 -16.99 43.88
C PRO A 4 13.36 -15.67 44.46
N LEU A 5 13.23 -14.58 43.71
CA LEU A 5 13.32 -13.22 44.25
C LEU A 5 12.02 -12.48 43.92
N THR A 6 11.15 -12.43 44.92
CA THR A 6 10.09 -11.46 45.03
C THR A 6 10.68 -10.26 45.78
N SER A 7 10.68 -9.06 45.19
CA SER A 7 10.79 -7.83 45.98
C SER A 7 10.09 -6.66 45.28
N LEU A 8 8.99 -6.25 45.92
CA LEU A 8 8.57 -4.89 46.26
C LEU A 8 8.76 -3.81 45.17
N SER A 9 7.68 -3.35 44.54
CA SER A 9 6.73 -2.39 45.09
C SER A 9 7.36 -1.01 45.31
N GLN A 10 6.77 -0.04 44.60
CA GLN A 10 6.49 1.32 45.03
C GLN A 10 7.21 2.47 44.35
N TYR A 11 6.35 3.28 43.70
CA TYR A 11 6.32 4.73 43.77
C TYR A 11 7.59 5.45 43.34
N GLN A 12 7.56 6.00 42.13
CA GLN A 12 7.86 7.42 41.96
C GLN A 12 6.81 8.08 41.08
N THR A 13 5.73 8.49 41.75
CA THR A 13 4.92 9.64 41.39
C THR A 13 5.83 10.86 41.15
N SER A 14 6.06 11.22 39.89
CA SER A 14 6.64 12.53 39.59
C SER A 14 5.53 13.59 39.70
N ARG A 15 5.37 14.11 40.92
CA ARG A 15 4.45 15.21 41.25
C ARG A 15 5.08 16.55 40.85
N ARG A 16 4.43 17.17 39.87
CA ARG A 16 3.92 18.55 39.85
C ARG A 16 4.89 19.76 39.90
N ARG A 17 4.35 20.83 39.28
CA ARG A 17 4.53 22.29 39.51
C ARG A 17 5.52 22.93 38.53
N ALA A 18 5.31 24.12 37.98
CA ALA A 18 4.31 25.18 38.16
C ALA A 18 4.30 26.05 36.88
N GLY A 19 3.17 26.63 36.49
CA GLY A 19 2.93 28.09 36.56
C GLY A 19 3.23 28.75 35.20
N GLY A 20 2.56 29.77 34.68
CA GLY A 20 1.41 30.60 35.05
C GLY A 20 0.86 31.19 33.72
N ALA A 21 -0.45 31.45 33.60
CA ALA A 21 -1.13 32.72 33.85
C ALA A 21 -1.09 33.75 32.70
N ALA A 22 -2.32 34.12 32.25
CA ALA A 22 -2.78 35.42 31.71
C ALA A 22 -2.16 35.93 30.39
N ALA A 23 -2.75 36.85 29.60
CA ALA A 23 -4.09 37.30 29.25
C ALA A 23 -3.88 38.47 28.24
N ALA A 24 -4.80 38.62 27.28
CA ALA A 24 -5.28 39.89 26.69
C ALA A 24 -4.41 40.79 25.75
N LEU A 25 -4.99 40.99 24.55
CA LEU A 25 -5.22 42.23 23.76
C LEU A 25 -4.10 42.98 22.97
N ALA A 26 -4.28 42.89 21.63
CA ALA A 26 -4.51 43.99 20.65
C ALA A 26 -3.37 44.74 19.90
N ILE A 27 -3.37 44.48 18.57
CA ILE A 27 -3.32 45.36 17.38
C ILE A 27 -2.01 46.13 17.07
N THR A 28 -1.40 45.79 15.93
CA THR A 28 -0.84 46.77 14.98
C THR A 28 -0.70 46.14 13.58
N ALA A 29 -1.20 46.85 12.56
CA ALA A 29 -1.14 46.47 11.15
C ALA A 29 0.15 46.99 10.50
N GLY A 30 0.73 46.24 9.54
CA GLY A 30 1.83 46.72 8.71
C GLY A 30 2.59 45.65 7.90
N LEU A 31 2.03 45.31 6.73
CA LEU A 31 2.62 44.77 5.48
C LEU A 31 4.03 44.13 5.50
N LEU A 32 4.09 42.82 5.22
CA LEU A 32 5.04 42.20 4.28
C LEU A 32 4.37 41.01 3.57
N LEU A 33 4.40 41.00 2.23
CA LEU A 33 3.94 39.90 1.39
C LEU A 33 4.88 38.70 1.55
N SER A 34 4.42 37.67 2.26
CA SER A 34 4.94 36.31 2.17
C SER A 34 3.75 35.35 2.12
N GLY A 35 3.42 34.90 0.91
CA GLY A 35 2.38 33.88 0.71
C GLY A 35 2.87 32.51 1.17
N CYS A 36 2.54 32.14 2.40
CA CYS A 36 2.46 30.76 2.87
C CYS A 36 1.19 30.66 3.71
N THR A 37 0.05 30.47 3.04
CA THR A 37 -1.20 30.10 3.72
C THR A 37 -1.10 28.65 4.12
N SER A 38 -0.69 28.41 5.36
CA SER A 38 -0.88 27.13 6.03
C SER A 38 -2.37 26.95 6.36
N PRO A 39 -2.95 25.78 6.12
CA PRO A 39 -3.86 25.20 7.07
C PRO A 39 -3.07 24.20 7.91
N SER A 40 -2.97 24.52 9.20
CA SER A 40 -2.80 23.53 10.26
C SER A 40 -3.97 22.55 10.17
N ALA A 41 -3.82 21.49 9.37
CA ALA A 41 -4.65 20.31 9.51
C ALA A 41 -4.14 19.56 10.74
N ALA A 42 -4.93 19.55 11.81
CA ALA A 42 -4.84 18.46 12.77
C ALA A 42 -4.90 17.14 11.97
N PRO A 43 -4.12 16.09 12.31
CA PRO A 43 -4.37 14.80 11.72
C PRO A 43 -5.76 14.37 12.21
N GLU A 44 -6.75 14.55 11.35
CA GLU A 44 -8.04 13.92 11.50
C GLU A 44 -7.77 12.42 11.38
N THR A 45 -7.85 11.72 12.51
CA THR A 45 -7.93 10.26 12.56
C THR A 45 -9.10 9.85 11.68
N SER A 46 -8.80 9.53 10.43
CA SER A 46 -9.73 8.88 9.52
C SER A 46 -9.66 7.39 9.81
N ASP A 47 -10.59 6.89 10.61
CA ASP A 47 -11.09 5.52 10.43
C ASP A 47 -12.60 5.60 10.34
N PRO A 48 -13.13 5.33 9.13
CA PRO A 48 -14.20 4.35 9.05
C PRO A 48 -14.07 3.49 7.79
N GLY A 49 -13.45 2.31 7.93
CA GLY A 49 -13.63 1.21 6.97
C GLY A 49 -12.39 0.80 6.19
N GLY A 50 -11.34 0.37 6.88
CA GLY A 50 -10.36 -0.62 6.39
C GLY A 50 -9.82 -0.38 4.98
N VAL A 51 -9.45 0.86 4.64
CA VAL A 51 -8.74 1.14 3.38
C VAL A 51 -7.32 0.61 3.52
N VAL A 52 -6.94 -0.35 2.68
CA VAL A 52 -5.55 -0.82 2.62
C VAL A 52 -4.69 0.33 2.09
N VAL A 53 -3.76 0.79 2.92
CA VAL A 53 -2.77 1.81 2.49
C VAL A 53 -1.75 1.11 1.60
N ILE A 54 -1.70 1.51 0.34
CA ILE A 54 -0.68 1.12 -0.62
C ILE A 54 0.27 2.32 -0.79
N PRO A 55 1.59 2.15 -0.57
CA PRO A 55 2.56 3.24 -0.72
C PRO A 55 2.74 3.62 -2.19
N GLU A 56 3.18 4.84 -2.47
CA GLU A 56 3.45 5.31 -3.84
C GLU A 56 4.84 4.85 -4.33
N THR A 57 5.01 3.54 -4.53
CA THR A 57 6.23 2.94 -5.10
C THR A 57 6.04 2.49 -6.55
N ALA A 58 7.14 2.24 -7.27
CA ALA A 58 7.06 1.72 -8.64
C ALA A 58 6.36 0.35 -8.67
N ALA A 59 6.67 -0.52 -7.72
CA ALA A 59 6.00 -1.81 -7.58
C ALA A 59 4.51 -1.67 -7.25
N ALA A 60 4.15 -0.77 -6.33
CA ALA A 60 2.76 -0.50 -5.99
C ALA A 60 1.96 -0.02 -7.21
N GLY A 61 2.50 0.90 -8.01
CA GLY A 61 1.84 1.36 -9.23
C GLY A 61 1.57 0.25 -10.24
N GLN A 62 2.49 -0.71 -10.38
CA GLN A 62 2.28 -1.87 -11.25
C GLN A 62 1.27 -2.87 -10.66
N ILE A 63 1.21 -3.03 -9.33
CA ILE A 63 0.19 -3.84 -8.65
C ILE A 63 -1.21 -3.24 -8.85
N GLU A 64 -1.34 -1.93 -8.69
CA GLU A 64 -2.61 -1.23 -8.94
C GLU A 64 -3.05 -1.35 -10.41
N TRP A 65 -2.12 -1.18 -11.34
CA TRP A 65 -2.37 -1.42 -12.76
C TRP A 65 -2.85 -2.85 -13.03
N ALA A 66 -2.17 -3.86 -12.49
CA ALA A 66 -2.53 -5.26 -12.66
C ALA A 66 -3.92 -5.56 -12.07
N LEU A 67 -4.23 -5.01 -10.89
CA LEU A 67 -5.55 -5.15 -10.28
C LEU A 67 -6.66 -4.47 -11.11
N GLY A 68 -6.38 -3.31 -11.68
CA GLY A 68 -7.30 -2.64 -12.60
C GLY A 68 -7.54 -3.48 -13.86
N LEU A 69 -6.47 -4.04 -14.42
CA LEU A 69 -6.53 -4.91 -15.59
C LEU A 69 -7.36 -6.18 -15.33
N LEU A 70 -7.13 -6.86 -14.19
CA LEU A 70 -7.86 -8.07 -13.80
C LEU A 70 -9.35 -7.81 -13.55
N ASN A 71 -9.70 -6.65 -13.01
CA ASN A 71 -11.07 -6.28 -12.71
C ASN A 71 -11.83 -5.61 -13.87
N ALA A 72 -11.17 -5.33 -14.99
CA ALA A 72 -11.81 -4.71 -16.14
C ALA A 72 -12.97 -5.56 -16.69
N ASP A 73 -13.98 -4.88 -17.25
CA ASP A 73 -15.13 -5.56 -17.86
C ASP A 73 -14.77 -6.26 -19.18
N THR A 74 -13.79 -5.73 -19.90
CA THR A 74 -13.29 -6.28 -21.16
C THR A 74 -12.10 -7.20 -20.97
N ASP A 75 -11.87 -8.07 -21.95
CA ASP A 75 -10.74 -8.99 -21.93
C ASP A 75 -9.39 -8.30 -22.02
N VAL A 76 -8.40 -8.93 -21.39
CA VAL A 76 -7.00 -8.50 -21.47
C VAL A 76 -6.53 -8.74 -22.89
N THR A 77 -5.99 -7.70 -23.50
CA THR A 77 -5.47 -7.71 -24.86
C THR A 77 -3.96 -7.64 -24.85
N VAL A 78 -3.32 -8.09 -25.93
CA VAL A 78 -1.87 -7.99 -26.13
C VAL A 78 -1.41 -6.54 -26.01
N ASP A 79 -2.12 -5.59 -26.63
CA ASP A 79 -1.82 -4.15 -26.60
C ASP A 79 -1.75 -3.57 -25.17
N GLN A 80 -2.55 -4.11 -24.24
CA GLN A 80 -2.52 -3.67 -22.83
C GLN A 80 -1.28 -4.15 -22.08
N LEU A 81 -0.70 -5.27 -22.53
CA LEU A 81 0.47 -5.92 -21.92
C LEU A 81 1.78 -5.50 -22.61
N GLU A 82 1.73 -5.09 -23.88
CA GLU A 82 2.91 -4.64 -24.62
C GLU A 82 3.62 -3.49 -23.91
N GLY A 83 4.95 -3.60 -23.81
CA GLY A 83 5.79 -2.60 -23.15
C GLY A 83 5.67 -2.54 -21.62
N ARG A 84 4.82 -3.38 -21.00
CA ARG A 84 4.69 -3.46 -19.53
C ARG A 84 5.70 -4.40 -18.89
N PHE A 85 6.09 -5.44 -19.61
CA PHE A 85 6.99 -6.48 -19.12
C PHE A 85 8.37 -6.35 -19.76
N THR A 86 9.40 -6.82 -19.06
CA THR A 86 10.74 -6.94 -19.63
C THR A 86 10.76 -7.93 -20.79
N LYS A 87 11.76 -7.81 -21.66
CA LYS A 87 11.96 -8.77 -22.76
C LYS A 87 12.30 -10.16 -22.22
N GLU A 88 13.03 -10.22 -21.11
CA GLU A 88 13.42 -11.44 -20.41
C GLU A 88 12.22 -12.18 -19.84
N PHE A 89 11.22 -11.46 -19.34
CA PHE A 89 9.95 -12.04 -18.90
C PHE A 89 9.17 -12.60 -20.10
N LEU A 90 9.02 -11.79 -21.16
CA LEU A 90 8.27 -12.19 -22.36
C LEU A 90 8.96 -13.28 -23.19
N ALA A 91 10.25 -13.53 -22.96
CA ALA A 91 10.96 -14.67 -23.51
C ALA A 91 10.59 -16.00 -22.83
N GLN A 92 10.01 -15.96 -21.62
CA GLN A 92 9.58 -17.15 -20.87
C GLN A 92 8.10 -17.46 -21.09
N VAL A 93 7.28 -16.41 -21.17
CA VAL A 93 5.85 -16.49 -21.46
C VAL A 93 5.52 -15.47 -22.53
N SER A 94 4.97 -15.91 -23.66
CA SER A 94 4.58 -14.98 -24.72
C SER A 94 3.49 -14.02 -24.23
N VAL A 95 3.37 -12.86 -24.85
CA VAL A 95 2.35 -11.87 -24.46
C VAL A 95 0.94 -12.41 -24.71
N GLU A 96 0.78 -13.22 -25.75
CA GLU A 96 -0.47 -13.92 -26.08
C GLU A 96 -0.82 -14.97 -25.03
N ASP A 97 0.14 -15.81 -24.62
CA ASP A 97 -0.09 -16.82 -23.58
C ASP A 97 -0.37 -16.16 -22.22
N LEU A 98 0.29 -15.04 -21.90
CA LEU A 98 0.00 -14.28 -20.69
C LEU A 98 -1.42 -13.72 -20.72
N ALA A 99 -1.84 -13.10 -21.82
CA ALA A 99 -3.21 -12.61 -21.97
C ALA A 99 -4.24 -13.74 -21.82
N ALA A 100 -4.00 -14.89 -22.47
CA ALA A 100 -4.85 -16.07 -22.37
C ALA A 100 -4.92 -16.57 -20.93
N GLN A 101 -3.78 -16.74 -20.26
CA GLN A 101 -3.72 -17.19 -18.86
C GLN A 101 -4.47 -16.25 -17.91
N LEU A 102 -4.33 -14.94 -18.10
CA LEU A 102 -5.06 -13.97 -17.28
C LEU A 102 -6.57 -14.04 -17.54
N ASN A 103 -7.00 -14.13 -18.81
CA ASN A 103 -8.41 -14.18 -19.18
C ASN A 103 -9.11 -15.48 -18.77
N GLU A 104 -8.44 -16.62 -18.90
CA GLU A 104 -9.03 -17.94 -18.68
C GLU A 104 -8.80 -18.45 -17.26
N GLY A 105 -7.65 -18.15 -16.67
CA GLY A 105 -7.25 -18.69 -15.37
C GLY A 105 -7.53 -17.78 -14.18
N VAL A 106 -7.44 -16.46 -14.37
CA VAL A 106 -7.47 -15.50 -13.25
C VAL A 106 -8.75 -14.68 -13.26
N ARG A 107 -9.05 -13.97 -14.36
CA ARG A 107 -10.19 -13.05 -14.47
C ARG A 107 -11.56 -13.66 -14.20
N PRO A 108 -11.85 -14.95 -14.43
CA PRO A 108 -13.14 -15.53 -14.05
C PRO A 108 -13.43 -15.48 -12.54
N LEU A 109 -12.40 -15.25 -11.71
CA LEU A 109 -12.52 -15.11 -10.26
C LEU A 109 -12.86 -13.66 -9.81
N LYS A 110 -12.96 -12.71 -10.75
CA LYS A 110 -13.30 -11.31 -10.46
C LYS A 110 -14.68 -11.19 -9.78
N PRO A 111 -14.91 -10.19 -8.90
CA PRO A 111 -13.99 -9.11 -8.57
C PRO A 111 -12.89 -9.50 -7.59
N PHE A 112 -11.70 -8.93 -7.80
CA PHE A 112 -10.58 -8.97 -6.87
C PHE A 112 -10.56 -7.69 -6.02
N LYS A 113 -10.40 -7.86 -4.70
CA LYS A 113 -10.27 -6.75 -3.74
C LYS A 113 -8.97 -6.88 -2.97
N THR A 114 -8.20 -5.81 -2.88
CA THR A 114 -7.02 -5.77 -2.02
C THR A 114 -7.43 -5.79 -0.55
N THR A 115 -6.85 -6.70 0.22
CA THR A 115 -7.11 -6.85 1.66
C THR A 115 -5.86 -6.61 2.52
N ALA A 116 -4.67 -6.70 1.94
CA ALA A 116 -3.43 -6.26 2.55
C ALA A 116 -2.40 -5.89 1.49
N TYR A 117 -1.43 -5.06 1.88
CA TYR A 117 -0.24 -4.76 1.09
C TYR A 117 1.00 -4.96 1.96
N THR A 118 2.03 -5.57 1.40
CA THR A 118 3.35 -5.73 2.01
C THR A 118 4.35 -4.96 1.17
N ASP A 119 4.86 -3.89 1.75
CA ASP A 119 5.95 -3.13 1.17
C ASP A 119 7.28 -3.86 1.45
N VAL A 120 7.97 -4.29 0.38
CA VAL A 120 9.26 -4.98 0.50
C VAL A 120 10.39 -4.03 0.12
N SER A 121 10.24 -3.31 -0.99
CA SER A 121 11.07 -2.19 -1.42
C SER A 121 10.37 -1.38 -2.51
N ASP A 122 10.99 -0.28 -2.96
CA ASP A 122 10.46 0.55 -4.05
C ASP A 122 10.17 -0.23 -5.35
N VAL A 123 10.91 -1.32 -5.58
CA VAL A 123 10.89 -2.13 -6.80
C VAL A 123 10.32 -3.54 -6.60
N LEU A 124 9.88 -3.87 -5.37
CA LEU A 124 9.27 -5.16 -5.05
C LEU A 124 8.11 -4.98 -4.08
N GLY A 125 6.93 -5.41 -4.49
CA GLY A 125 5.71 -5.30 -3.70
C GLY A 125 4.90 -6.58 -3.72
N ALA A 126 4.06 -6.76 -2.71
CA ALA A 126 3.09 -7.85 -2.65
C ALA A 126 1.75 -7.36 -2.12
N ALA A 127 0.66 -7.66 -2.83
CA ALA A 127 -0.71 -7.43 -2.37
C ALA A 127 -1.39 -8.77 -2.08
N ARG A 128 -2.07 -8.85 -0.93
CA ARG A 128 -3.07 -9.89 -0.70
C ARG A 128 -4.39 -9.41 -1.30
N ILE A 129 -4.97 -10.23 -2.16
CA ILE A 129 -6.22 -9.95 -2.86
C ILE A 129 -7.22 -11.07 -2.61
N THR A 130 -8.50 -10.73 -2.52
CA THR A 130 -9.60 -11.69 -2.34
C THR A 130 -10.50 -11.67 -3.55
N ALA A 131 -10.79 -12.85 -4.09
CA ALA A 131 -11.66 -13.07 -5.24
C ALA A 131 -13.16 -13.15 -4.85
N ALA A 132 -14.04 -13.22 -5.86
CA ALA A 132 -15.49 -13.31 -5.67
C ALA A 132 -15.91 -14.54 -4.84
N ASN A 133 -15.20 -15.65 -5.00
CA ASN A 133 -15.41 -16.90 -4.29
C ASN A 133 -14.81 -16.91 -2.86
N SER A 134 -14.33 -15.76 -2.38
CA SER A 134 -13.63 -15.58 -1.09
C SER A 134 -12.28 -16.29 -0.97
N GLU A 135 -11.74 -16.84 -2.07
CA GLU A 135 -10.36 -17.31 -2.09
C GLU A 135 -9.40 -16.12 -2.03
N SER A 136 -8.27 -16.31 -1.34
CA SER A 136 -7.24 -15.29 -1.19
C SER A 136 -6.00 -15.65 -2.00
N PHE A 137 -5.44 -14.66 -2.68
CA PHE A 137 -4.25 -14.77 -3.51
C PHE A 137 -3.20 -13.74 -3.08
N SER A 138 -1.93 -14.06 -3.29
CA SER A 138 -0.82 -13.11 -3.28
C SER A 138 -0.53 -12.69 -4.71
N LEU A 139 -0.56 -11.39 -4.97
CA LEU A 139 -0.07 -10.75 -6.20
C LEU A 139 1.27 -10.09 -5.88
N GLU A 140 2.35 -10.67 -6.38
CA GLU A 140 3.71 -10.17 -6.21
C GLU A 140 4.23 -9.59 -7.53
N VAL A 141 4.87 -8.43 -7.45
CA VAL A 141 5.42 -7.73 -8.62
C VAL A 141 6.82 -7.23 -8.30
N ARG A 142 7.76 -7.54 -9.21
CA ARG A 142 9.09 -6.93 -9.28
C ARG A 142 9.20 -6.04 -10.50
N VAL A 143 9.79 -4.87 -10.32
CA VAL A 143 9.94 -3.84 -11.34
C VAL A 143 11.41 -3.52 -11.57
N GLU A 144 11.80 -3.27 -12.81
CA GLU A 144 13.13 -2.79 -13.18
C GLU A 144 13.24 -1.25 -13.07
N PRO A 145 14.46 -0.67 -13.12
CA PRO A 145 14.64 0.78 -13.02
C PRO A 145 13.89 1.63 -14.07
N ASP A 146 13.51 1.03 -15.21
CA ASP A 146 12.73 1.68 -16.27
C ASP A 146 11.21 1.58 -16.04
N GLY A 147 10.77 0.95 -14.95
CA GLY A 147 9.36 0.78 -14.62
C GLY A 147 8.71 -0.45 -15.24
N THR A 148 9.43 -1.27 -16.00
CA THR A 148 8.90 -2.52 -16.56
C THR A 148 8.88 -3.65 -15.54
N ILE A 149 7.92 -4.57 -15.69
CA ILE A 149 7.74 -5.71 -14.81
C ILE A 149 8.69 -6.83 -15.22
N SER A 150 9.64 -7.20 -14.36
CA SER A 150 10.50 -8.37 -14.56
C SER A 150 9.93 -9.65 -13.95
N GLU A 151 9.00 -9.54 -13.01
CA GLU A 151 8.35 -10.67 -12.37
C GLU A 151 6.92 -10.28 -11.97
N MET A 152 5.94 -11.12 -12.32
CA MET A 152 4.57 -11.01 -11.82
C MET A 152 4.08 -12.41 -11.46
N LEU A 153 3.63 -12.58 -10.23
CA LEU A 153 3.20 -13.87 -9.70
C LEU A 153 1.86 -13.72 -9.00
N ILE A 154 0.91 -14.58 -9.38
CA ILE A 154 -0.37 -14.73 -8.71
C ILE A 154 -0.43 -16.15 -8.17
N ARG A 155 -0.52 -16.29 -6.85
CA ARG A 155 -0.54 -17.60 -6.19
C ARG A 155 -1.57 -17.63 -5.07
N PRO A 156 -2.12 -18.80 -4.71
CA PRO A 156 -2.92 -18.92 -3.49
C PRO A 156 -2.15 -18.35 -2.29
N ALA A 157 -2.81 -17.51 -1.50
CA ALA A 157 -2.21 -17.00 -0.28
C ALA A 157 -2.24 -18.10 0.79
N ALA A 158 -1.15 -18.28 1.52
CA ALA A 158 -1.18 -19.08 2.74
C ALA A 158 -2.16 -18.42 3.74
N ASN A 159 -3.02 -19.26 4.35
CA ASN A 159 -3.94 -18.88 5.42
C ASN A 159 -3.20 -18.74 6.75
#